data_AF-A0A5B8WB23-F1
#
_entry.id   AF-A0A5B8WB23-F1
#
_cell.length_a   1.000
_cell.length_b   1.000
_cell.length_c   1.000
_cell.angle_alpha   90.00
_cell.angle_beta   90.00
_cell.angle_gamma   90.00
#
_symmetry.space_group_name_H-M   'P 1'
#
loop_
_entity.id
_entity.type
_entity.pdbx_description
1 polymer ?
#
loop_
_entity_poly.entity_id
_entity_poly.type
_entity_poly.pdbx_seq_one_letter_code
_entity_poly.pdbx_strand_id
1 'polypeptide(L)'
;MTLPELYEQQQREIEQFKTIRDKAWADLRKEQEEIIGAFGSEDNLPEDIRKRMDNQMNSYLNTWSMEGGEHYEAIMKRHDEQRELMGVKSVPGKLQPKPETKNDSDQLTERQIELQKIIRQQQAIRARQQEQKRKR
;
A
#
# COMPACT_ATOMS: atom_id res chain seq x y z
N MET A 1 -8.81 11.10 18.40
CA MET A 1 -8.83 10.05 17.36
C MET A 1 -8.82 8.71 18.05
N THR A 2 -9.77 7.85 17.71
CA THR A 2 -9.85 6.47 18.21
C THR A 2 -9.05 5.53 17.30
N LEU A 3 -8.73 4.34 17.80
CA LEU A 3 -7.98 3.34 17.01
C LEU A 3 -8.69 2.94 15.69
N PRO A 4 -10.02 2.73 15.67
CA PRO A 4 -10.73 2.50 14.41
C PRO A 4 -10.64 3.66 13.41
N GLU A 5 -10.81 4.90 13.89
CA GLU A 5 -10.71 6.10 13.04
C GLU A 5 -9.31 6.26 12.44
N LEU A 6 -8.25 5.91 13.20
CA LEU A 6 -6.89 5.92 12.70
C LEU A 6 -6.70 4.90 11.57
N TYR A 7 -7.18 3.66 11.74
CA TYR A 7 -7.06 2.65 10.68
C TYR A 7 -7.85 3.04 9.42
N GLU A 8 -9.04 3.63 9.56
CA GLU A 8 -9.80 4.15 8.42
C GLU A 8 -9.10 5.31 7.71
N GLN A 9 -8.39 6.17 8.46
CA GLN A 9 -7.57 7.22 7.87
C GLN A 9 -6.38 6.64 7.11
N GLN A 10 -5.67 5.69 7.70
CA GLN A 10 -4.52 5.02 7.09
C GLN A 10 -4.91 4.28 5.81
N GLN A 11 -6.06 3.59 5.82
CA GLN A 11 -6.59 2.93 4.63
C GLN A 11 -6.92 3.93 3.51
N ARG A 12 -7.56 5.06 3.84
CA ARG A 12 -7.83 6.12 2.87
C ARG A 12 -6.55 6.71 2.27
N GLU A 13 -5.51 6.89 3.08
CA GLU A 13 -4.21 7.39 2.60
C GLU A 13 -3.55 6.40 1.62
N ILE A 14 -3.64 5.09 1.89
CA ILE A 14 -3.14 4.05 0.97
C ILE A 14 -3.95 4.04 -0.34
N GLU A 15 -5.27 4.20 -0.28
CA GLU A 15 -6.12 4.26 -1.48
C GLU A 15 -5.83 5.51 -2.33
N GLN A 16 -5.62 6.65 -1.68
CA GLN A 16 -5.18 7.87 -2.35
C GLN A 16 -3.81 7.69 -2.99
N PHE A 17 -2.87 7.06 -2.29
CA PHE A 17 -1.56 6.75 -2.85
C PHE A 17 -1.66 5.86 -4.09
N LYS A 18 -2.45 4.78 -4.05
CA LYS A 18 -2.70 3.92 -5.22
C LYS A 18 -3.26 4.71 -6.41
N THR A 19 -4.20 5.61 -6.15
CA THR A 19 -4.80 6.46 -7.19
C THR A 19 -3.76 7.38 -7.84
N ILE A 20 -2.90 8.01 -7.03
CA ILE A 20 -1.83 8.89 -7.52
C ILE A 20 -0.78 8.07 -8.28
N ARG A 21 -0.39 6.91 -7.75
CA ARG A 21 0.53 5.96 -8.38
C ARG A 21 0.03 5.55 -9.76
N ASP A 22 -1.23 5.12 -9.86
CA ASP A 22 -1.83 4.64 -11.11
C ASP A 22 -1.94 5.77 -12.14
N LYS A 23 -2.22 7.00 -11.68
CA LYS A 23 -2.17 8.19 -12.54
C LYS A 23 -0.75 8.46 -13.04
N ALA A 24 0.24 8.46 -12.15
CA ALA A 24 1.64 8.67 -12.54
C ALA A 24 2.14 7.58 -13.51
N TRP A 25 1.67 6.34 -13.36
CA TRP A 25 1.92 5.27 -14.32
C TRP A 25 1.30 5.55 -15.69
N ALA A 26 0.03 5.94 -15.70
CA ALA A 26 -0.68 6.25 -16.93
C ALA A 26 -0.03 7.43 -17.68
N ASP A 27 0.36 8.48 -16.94
CA ASP A 27 1.05 9.64 -17.51
C ASP A 27 2.42 9.26 -18.10
N LEU A 28 3.21 8.44 -17.40
CA LEU A 28 4.50 7.93 -17.91
C LEU A 28 4.33 7.07 -19.17
N ARG A 29 3.35 6.15 -19.17
CA ARG A 29 3.04 5.29 -20.31
C ARG A 29 2.61 6.12 -21.52
N LYS A 30 1.79 7.14 -21.29
CA LYS A 30 1.35 8.05 -22.34
C LYS A 30 2.51 8.84 -22.94
N GLU A 31 3.42 9.38 -22.12
CA GLU A 31 4.63 10.06 -22.60
C GLU A 31 5.49 9.11 -23.45
N GLN A 32 5.67 7.87 -23.00
CA GLN A 32 6.42 6.85 -23.73
C GLN A 32 5.76 6.47 -25.07
N GLU A 33 4.44 6.33 -25.09
CA GLU A 33 3.67 6.04 -26.31
C GLU A 33 3.71 7.21 -27.30
N GLU A 34 3.68 8.46 -26.83
CA GLU A 34 3.87 9.65 -27.68
C GLU A 34 5.27 9.68 -28.31
N ILE A 35 6.31 9.34 -27.54
CA ILE A 35 7.67 9.21 -28.04
C ILE A 35 7.76 8.10 -29.09
N ILE A 36 7.28 6.89 -28.78
CA ILE A 36 7.25 5.77 -29.73
C ILE A 36 6.50 6.16 -31.01
N GLY A 37 5.35 6.83 -30.87
CA GLY A 37 4.54 7.32 -31.99
C GLY A 37 5.29 8.31 -32.88
N ALA A 38 6.10 9.20 -32.30
CA ALA A 38 6.93 10.14 -33.05
C ALA A 38 8.01 9.46 -33.91
N PHE A 39 8.49 8.29 -33.49
CA PHE A 39 9.46 7.47 -34.25
C PHE A 39 8.78 6.36 -35.08
N GLY A 40 7.45 6.27 -35.05
CA GLY A 40 6.63 5.31 -35.79
C GLY A 40 6.61 3.89 -35.19
N SER A 41 7.67 3.45 -34.54
CA SER A 41 7.72 2.19 -33.78
C SER A 41 8.84 2.21 -32.74
N GLU A 42 8.77 1.28 -31.79
CA GLU A 42 9.80 1.10 -30.76
C GLU A 42 11.16 0.69 -31.37
N ASP A 43 11.13 -0.07 -32.48
CA ASP A 43 12.34 -0.53 -33.18
C ASP A 43 13.15 0.62 -33.78
N ASN A 44 12.47 1.70 -34.18
CA ASN A 44 13.07 2.89 -34.77
C ASN A 44 13.63 3.87 -33.73
N LEU A 45 13.46 3.60 -32.44
CA LEU A 45 13.95 4.50 -31.39
C LEU A 45 15.49 4.50 -31.34
N PRO A 46 16.11 5.68 -31.31
CA PRO A 46 17.52 5.81 -30.96
C PRO A 46 17.85 5.15 -29.61
N GLU A 47 19.06 4.61 -29.48
CA GLU A 47 19.45 3.85 -28.28
C GLU A 47 19.50 4.71 -27.01
N ASP A 48 19.85 6.00 -27.14
CA ASP A 48 19.81 6.98 -26.06
C ASP A 48 18.38 7.24 -25.55
N ILE A 49 17.39 7.29 -26.46
CA ILE A 49 15.98 7.45 -26.10
C ILE A 49 15.45 6.18 -25.42
N ARG A 50 15.77 4.98 -25.94
CA ARG A 50 15.42 3.71 -25.28
C ARG A 50 15.97 3.64 -23.86
N LYS A 51 17.27 3.92 -23.67
CA LYS A 51 17.89 3.97 -22.34
C LYS A 51 17.23 4.99 -21.42
N ARG A 52 16.82 6.15 -21.95
CA ARG A 52 16.11 7.16 -21.16
C ARG A 52 14.75 6.64 -20.70
N MET A 53 13.98 6.00 -21.58
CA MET A 53 12.68 5.42 -21.24
C MET A 53 12.81 4.31 -20.20
N ASP A 54 13.81 3.43 -20.34
CA ASP A 54 14.12 2.39 -19.35
C ASP A 54 14.49 3.00 -17.99
N ASN A 55 15.29 4.06 -17.98
CA ASN A 55 15.65 4.76 -16.75
C ASN A 55 14.44 5.43 -16.08
N GLN A 56 13.52 6.03 -16.86
CA GLN A 56 12.27 6.58 -16.34
C GLN A 56 11.39 5.48 -15.74
N MET A 57 11.33 4.31 -16.38
CA MET A 57 10.60 3.14 -15.90
C MET A 57 11.14 2.64 -14.55
N ASN A 58 12.47 2.46 -14.47
CA ASN A 58 13.13 2.03 -13.24
C ASN A 58 13.00 3.06 -12.11
N SER A 59 13.11 4.35 -12.43
CA SER A 59 12.90 5.43 -11.46
C SER A 59 11.47 5.43 -10.93
N TYR A 60 10.48 5.22 -11.80
CA TYR A 60 9.09 5.09 -11.41
C TYR A 60 8.89 3.93 -10.44
N LEU A 61 9.42 2.73 -10.75
CA LEU A 61 9.30 1.55 -9.89
C LEU A 61 9.94 1.80 -8.51
N ASN A 62 11.13 2.39 -8.46
CA ASN A 62 11.81 2.70 -7.19
C ASN A 62 11.07 3.74 -6.35
N THR A 63 10.32 4.65 -6.99
CA THR A 63 9.66 5.76 -6.28
C THR A 63 8.23 5.38 -5.84
N TRP A 64 7.50 4.68 -6.71
CA TRP A 64 6.05 4.50 -6.62
C TRP A 64 5.59 3.05 -6.38
N SER A 65 6.50 2.08 -6.34
CA SER A 65 6.15 0.68 -6.02
C SER A 65 5.46 0.57 -4.65
N MET A 66 4.48 -0.35 -4.57
CA MET A 66 3.84 -0.74 -3.31
C MET A 66 4.75 -1.61 -2.44
N GLU A 67 5.83 -2.15 -3.01
CA GLU A 67 6.81 -2.96 -2.30
C GLU A 67 8.18 -2.35 -2.55
N GLY A 68 8.74 -1.69 -1.52
CA GLY A 68 10.06 -1.06 -1.58
C GLY A 68 10.12 0.29 -2.30
N GLY A 69 8.98 0.86 -2.70
CA GLY A 69 8.93 2.20 -3.26
C GLY A 69 9.06 3.27 -2.18
N GLU A 70 9.90 4.28 -2.40
CA GLU A 70 10.20 5.33 -1.41
C GLU A 70 8.92 5.99 -0.83
N HIS A 71 7.93 6.28 -1.68
CA HIS A 71 6.68 6.88 -1.21
C HIS A 71 5.84 5.96 -0.34
N TYR A 72 5.75 4.67 -0.70
CA TYR A 72 4.97 3.71 0.08
C TYR A 72 5.64 3.45 1.44
N GLU A 73 6.97 3.30 1.46
CA GLU A 73 7.73 3.14 2.70
C GLU A 73 7.57 4.35 3.64
N ALA A 74 7.58 5.57 3.09
CA ALA A 74 7.35 6.78 3.87
C ALA A 74 5.94 6.84 4.47
N ILE A 75 4.91 6.40 3.74
CA ILE A 75 3.53 6.30 4.26
C ILE A 75 3.47 5.27 5.38
N MET A 76 4.03 4.08 5.16
CA MET A 76 4.00 3.00 6.14
C MET A 76 4.74 3.38 7.43
N LYS A 77 5.92 4.03 7.32
CA LYS A 77 6.66 4.54 8.48
C LYS A 77 5.84 5.55 9.28
N ARG A 78 5.17 6.48 8.61
CA ARG A 78 4.26 7.44 9.26
C ARG A 78 3.10 6.74 9.97
N HIS A 79 2.55 5.70 9.34
CA HIS A 79 1.47 4.91 9.93
C HIS A 79 1.94 4.15 11.18
N ASP A 80 3.17 3.62 11.16
CA ASP A 80 3.80 3.00 12.33
C ASP A 80 4.00 4.00 13.47
N GLU A 81 4.56 5.18 13.18
CA GLU A 81 4.74 6.26 14.16
C GLU A 81 3.40 6.67 14.81
N GLN A 82 2.33 6.79 14.01
CA GLN A 82 0.99 7.10 14.52
C GLN A 82 0.42 5.98 15.42
N ARG A 83 0.69 4.71 15.10
CA ARG A 83 0.26 3.57 15.92
C ARG A 83 1.01 3.54 17.25
N GLU A 84 2.32 3.77 17.23
CA GLU A 84 3.15 3.85 18.44
C GLU A 84 2.70 4.96 19.38
N LEU A 85 2.40 6.15 18.83
CA LEU A 85 1.86 7.27 19.61
C LEU A 85 0.52 6.96 20.30
N MET A 86 -0.27 6.04 19.75
CA MET A 86 -1.53 5.58 20.33
C MET A 86 -1.36 4.43 21.34
N GLY A 87 -0.12 4.07 21.68
CA GLY A 87 0.19 2.98 22.61
C GLY A 87 -0.03 1.59 22.03
N VAL A 88 -0.26 1.48 20.72
CA VAL A 88 -0.19 0.21 20.00
C VAL A 88 1.28 -0.07 19.78
N LYS A 89 1.87 -0.95 20.60
CA LYS A 89 3.25 -1.41 20.37
C LYS A 89 3.33 -1.93 18.93
N SER A 90 4.19 -1.31 18.13
CA SER A 90 4.61 -1.83 16.85
C SER A 90 5.01 -3.29 17.05
N VAL A 91 4.39 -4.21 16.31
CA VAL A 91 4.84 -5.60 16.32
C VAL A 91 6.17 -5.59 15.57
N PRO A 92 7.32 -5.80 16.24
CA PRO A 92 8.58 -5.84 15.54
C PRO A 92 8.67 -7.21 14.87
N GLY A 93 8.74 -7.21 13.54
CA GLY A 93 9.08 -8.39 12.76
C GLY A 93 7.93 -8.98 11.95
N LYS A 94 7.81 -8.51 10.71
CA LYS A 94 8.01 -9.34 9.51
C LYS A 94 7.98 -8.41 8.28
N LEU A 95 9.12 -7.78 8.03
CA LEU A 95 9.69 -7.90 6.68
C LEU A 95 9.86 -9.41 6.47
N GLN A 96 8.94 -10.08 5.78
CA GLN A 96 9.29 -11.34 5.14
C GLN A 96 9.93 -10.98 3.81
N PRO A 97 11.25 -11.20 3.66
CA PRO A 97 11.86 -11.22 2.35
C PRO A 97 11.57 -12.58 1.69
N LYS A 98 11.32 -12.48 0.38
CA LYS A 98 11.31 -13.48 -0.69
C LYS A 98 9.97 -14.01 -1.22
N PRO A 99 9.93 -14.17 -2.56
CA PRO A 99 8.74 -14.11 -3.37
C PRO A 99 8.24 -15.51 -3.68
N GLU A 100 6.96 -15.75 -3.50
CA GLU A 100 6.28 -16.78 -4.28
C GLU A 100 5.08 -16.14 -4.96
N THR A 101 5.21 -16.11 -6.27
CA THR A 101 4.27 -15.68 -7.30
C THR A 101 2.90 -16.31 -7.08
N LYS A 102 2.03 -15.72 -6.24
CA LYS A 102 0.62 -16.11 -6.15
C LYS A 102 -0.27 -14.89 -5.88
N ASN A 103 -0.85 -14.41 -6.97
CA ASN A 103 -2.15 -13.75 -7.08
C ASN A 103 -2.52 -12.79 -5.93
N ASP A 104 -2.42 -11.48 -6.20
CA ASP A 104 -2.87 -10.35 -5.37
C ASP A 104 -4.34 -10.43 -4.87
N SER A 105 -5.11 -11.41 -5.33
CA SER A 105 -6.49 -11.67 -4.90
C SER A 105 -6.60 -12.28 -3.49
N ASP A 106 -5.63 -13.09 -3.05
CA ASP A 106 -5.79 -13.91 -1.83
C ASP A 106 -5.34 -13.21 -0.54
N GLN A 107 -4.36 -12.31 -0.61
CA GLN A 107 -3.84 -11.59 0.57
C GLN A 107 -4.83 -10.57 1.13
N LEU A 108 -5.68 -9.99 0.27
CA LEU A 108 -6.79 -9.13 0.68
C LEU A 108 -7.81 -9.90 1.53
N THR A 109 -8.01 -11.19 1.24
CA THR A 109 -8.95 -12.05 1.97
C THR A 109 -8.42 -12.39 3.36
N GLU A 110 -7.14 -12.75 3.49
CA GLU A 110 -6.54 -13.06 4.80
C GLU A 110 -6.53 -11.86 5.75
N ARG A 111 -6.22 -10.65 5.23
CA ARG A 111 -6.21 -9.42 6.02
C ARG A 111 -7.62 -9.00 6.46
N GLN A 112 -8.63 -9.20 5.61
CA GLN A 112 -10.03 -8.99 5.98
C GLN A 112 -10.51 -10.00 7.04
N ILE A 113 -10.06 -11.26 6.95
CA ILE A 113 -10.35 -12.30 7.95
C ILE A 113 -9.73 -11.93 9.31
N GLU A 114 -8.52 -11.39 9.31
CA GLU A 114 -7.83 -10.96 10.53
C GLU A 114 -8.52 -9.75 11.17
N LEU A 115 -8.92 -8.75 10.38
CA LEU A 115 -9.74 -7.62 10.82
C LEU A 115 -11.09 -8.07 11.42
N GLN A 116 -11.80 -9.00 10.78
CA GLN A 116 -13.03 -9.57 11.33
C GLN A 116 -12.81 -10.29 12.67
N LYS A 117 -11.70 -11.00 12.83
CA LYS A 117 -11.34 -11.67 14.09
C LYS A 117 -11.13 -10.65 15.21
N ILE A 118 -10.40 -9.57 14.94
CA ILE A 118 -10.14 -8.49 15.90
C ILE A 118 -11.45 -7.80 16.32
N ILE A 119 -12.33 -7.50 15.35
CA ILE A 119 -13.64 -6.89 15.61
C ILE A 119 -14.51 -7.81 16.48
N ARG A 120 -14.58 -9.11 16.17
CA ARG A 120 -15.33 -10.09 16.98
C ARG A 120 -14.80 -10.19 18.40
N GLN A 121 -13.48 -10.21 18.59
CA GLN A 121 -12.89 -10.21 19.93
C GLN A 121 -13.25 -8.96 20.73
N GLN A 122 -13.19 -7.78 20.12
CA GLN A 122 -13.56 -6.54 20.81
C GLN A 122 -15.05 -6.48 21.15
N GLN A 123 -15.93 -6.97 20.28
CA GLN A 123 -17.36 -7.08 20.56
C GLN A 123 -17.64 -8.05 21.73
N ALA A 124 -16.96 -9.19 21.76
CA ALA A 124 -17.08 -10.16 22.86
C ALA A 124 -16.61 -9.59 24.21
N ILE A 125 -15.53 -8.79 24.22
CA ILE A 125 -15.04 -8.11 25.42
C ILE A 125 -16.08 -7.10 25.92
N ARG A 126 -16.65 -6.28 25.03
CA ARG A 126 -17.71 -5.31 25.41
C ARG A 126 -18.95 -6.00 25.96
N ALA A 127 -19.38 -7.11 25.36
CA ALA A 127 -20.54 -7.88 25.82
C ALA A 127 -20.32 -8.44 27.24
N ARG A 128 -19.14 -9.03 27.51
CA ARG A 128 -18.78 -9.53 28.85
C ARG A 128 -18.75 -8.42 29.90
N GLN A 129 -18.24 -7.24 29.56
CA GLN A 129 -18.24 -6.08 30.47
C GLN A 129 -19.65 -5.57 30.76
N GLN A 130 -20.57 -5.62 29.80
CA GLN A 130 -21.98 -5.26 30.03
C GLN A 130 -22.72 -6.29 30.90
N GLU A 131 -22.47 -7.59 30.73
CA GLU A 131 -23.02 -8.62 31.62
C GLU A 131 -22.51 -8.51 33.05
N GLN A 132 -21.23 -8.20 33.24
CA GLN A 132 -20.67 -7.97 34.58
C GLN A 132 -21.26 -6.72 35.25
N LYS A 133 -21.61 -5.68 34.48
CA LYS A 133 -22.31 -4.49 35.00
C LYS A 133 -23.78 -4.74 35.34
N ARG A 134 -24.45 -5.69 34.67
CA ARG A 134 -25.87 -6.05 34.95
C ARG A 134 -26.05 -7.01 36.13
N LYS A 135 -24.98 -7.67 36.57
CA LYS A 135 -24.98 -8.59 37.73
C LYS A 135 -24.53 -7.92 39.04
N ARG A 136 -24.27 -6.61 39.02
CA ARG A 136 -24.07 -5.75 40.20
C ARG A 136 -25.29 -4.86 40.35
#